data_AF-A0A317HF26-F1
#
_entry.id   AF-A0A317HF26-F1
#
_cell.length_a   1.000
_cell.length_b   1.000
_cell.length_c   1.000
_cell.angle_alpha   90.00
_cell.angle_beta   90.00
_cell.angle_gamma   90.00
#
_symmetry.space_group_name_H-M   'P 1'
#
loop_
_entity.id
_entity.type
_entity.pdbx_description
1 polymer ?
#
loop_
_entity_poly.entity_id
_entity_poly.type
_entity_poly.pdbx_seq_one_letter_code
_entity_poly.pdbx_strand_id
1 'polypeptide(L)' 'MSRPIRALMRLSALRHNLDVARRAAGKARVLAVVKANAYGHGLLRSCAALSGADGFAVL' A
#
# COMPACT_ATOMS: atom_id res chain seq x y z
N MET A 1 10.72 -24.51 -16.14
CA MET A 1 11.77 -23.46 -16.07
C MET A 1 11.63 -22.67 -14.79
N SER A 2 12.68 -22.54 -13.98
CA SER A 2 12.65 -21.69 -12.78
C SER A 2 12.75 -20.21 -13.18
N ARG A 3 11.93 -19.34 -12.57
CA ARG A 3 12.04 -17.88 -12.69
C ARG A 3 12.70 -17.36 -11.40
N PRO A 4 14.02 -17.13 -11.38
CA PRO A 4 14.76 -16.90 -10.13
C PRO A 4 14.59 -15.47 -9.58
N ILE A 5 14.20 -14.51 -10.42
CA ILE A 5 14.09 -13.09 -10.03
C ILE A 5 12.84 -12.89 -9.17
N ARG A 6 13.01 -12.31 -7.98
CA ARG A 6 11.93 -12.01 -7.03
C ARG A 6 12.03 -10.57 -6.54
N ALA A 7 10.89 -9.89 -6.47
CA ALA A 7 10.76 -8.63 -5.75
C ALA A 7 10.26 -8.91 -4.33
N LEU A 8 11.04 -8.51 -3.32
CA LEU A 8 10.67 -8.64 -1.92
C LEU A 8 10.13 -7.32 -1.40
N MET A 9 9.05 -7.38 -0.63
CA MET A 9 8.41 -6.20 -0.07
C MET A 9 8.03 -6.48 1.39
N ARG A 10 8.33 -5.52 2.27
CA ARG A 10 7.92 -5.56 3.67
C ARG A 10 6.56 -4.90 3.84
N LEU A 11 5.52 -5.69 4.11
CA LEU A 11 4.18 -5.15 4.38
C LEU A 11 4.12 -4.27 5.65
N SER A 12 5.04 -4.48 6.60
CA SER A 12 5.19 -3.58 7.75
C SER A 12 5.62 -2.17 7.36
N ALA A 13 6.40 -2.00 6.29
CA ALA A 13 6.78 -0.69 5.79
C ALA A 13 5.59 0.06 5.19
N LEU A 14 4.68 -0.62 4.49
CA LEU A 14 3.43 -0.01 4.02
C LEU A 14 2.57 0.51 5.18
N ARG A 15 2.41 -0.30 6.23
CA ARG A 15 1.67 0.09 7.44
C ARG A 15 2.30 1.31 8.12
N HIS A 16 3.62 1.28 8.30
CA HIS A 16 4.36 2.41 8.86
C HIS A 16 4.17 3.68 8.04
N ASN A 17 4.27 3.60 6.71
CA ASN A 17 4.09 4.75 5.83
C ASN A 17 2.66 5.31 5.90
N LEU A 18 1.66 4.44 5.99
CA LEU A 18 0.28 4.85 6.21
C LEU A 18 0.14 5.59 7.55
N ASP A 19 0.74 5.10 8.63
CA ASP A 19 0.70 5.77 9.94
C ASP A 19 1.40 7.15 9.90
N VAL A 20 2.53 7.25 9.19
CA VAL A 20 3.21 8.54 8.96
C VAL A 20 2.30 9.50 8.22
N ALA A 21 1.69 9.06 7.12
CA ALA A 21 0.76 9.88 6.33
C ALA A 21 -0.46 10.32 7.15
N ARG A 22 -1.04 9.43 7.98
CA ARG A 22 -2.15 9.76 8.87
C ARG A 22 -1.77 10.80 9.91
N ARG A 23 -0.60 10.67 10.54
CA ARG A 23 -0.10 11.69 11.49
C ARG A 23 0.07 13.06 10.82
N ALA A 24 0.56 13.08 9.58
CA ALA A 24 0.72 14.32 8.82
C ALA A 24 -0.62 14.92 8.34
N ALA A 25 -1.61 14.08 8.03
CA ALA A 25 -2.91 14.50 7.53
C ALA A 25 -3.84 15.11 8.60
N GLY A 26 -3.58 14.86 9.89
CA GLY A 26 -4.38 15.37 11.00
C GLY A 26 -5.82 14.85 10.94
N LYS A 27 -6.78 15.74 10.63
CA LYS A 27 -8.22 15.41 10.53
C LYS A 27 -8.66 15.02 9.10
N ALA A 28 -7.79 15.18 8.11
CA ALA A 28 -8.13 14.84 6.73
C ALA A 28 -8.22 13.31 6.53
N ARG A 29 -9.06 12.88 5.59
CA ARG A 29 -9.13 11.48 5.17
C ARG A 29 -7.90 11.12 4.33
N VAL A 30 -7.38 9.92 4.53
CA VAL A 30 -6.24 9.37 3.79
C VAL A 30 -6.72 8.26 2.87
N LEU A 31 -6.54 8.46 1.56
CA LEU A 31 -6.83 7.45 0.54
C LEU A 31 -5.55 6.72 0.12
N ALA A 32 -5.56 5.39 0.18
CA ALA A 32 -4.49 4.56 -0.34
C ALA A 32 -4.62 4.45 -1.87
N VAL A 33 -3.69 5.06 -2.61
CA VAL A 33 -3.68 4.99 -4.07
C VAL A 33 -3.05 3.68 -4.52
N VAL A 34 -3.81 2.83 -5.20
CA VAL A 34 -3.41 1.48 -5.62
C VAL A 34 -3.70 1.26 -7.11
N LYS A 35 -3.04 2.03 -7.98
CA LYS A 35 -3.10 1.86 -9.44
C LYS A 35 -2.08 0.86 -9.97
N ALA A 36 -2.29 0.32 -11.16
CA ALA A 36 -1.34 -0.58 -11.84
C ALA A 36 -0.84 -1.74 -10.96
N ASN A 37 -1.76 -2.55 -10.41
CA ASN A 37 -1.44 -3.66 -9.48
C ASN A 37 -0.64 -3.20 -8.24
N ALA A 38 -1.08 -2.09 -7.64
CA ALA A 38 -0.38 -1.38 -6.56
C ALA A 38 1.08 -1.04 -6.94
N TYR A 39 1.28 -0.39 -8.08
CA TYR A 39 2.61 -0.04 -8.63
C TYR A 39 3.52 -1.26 -8.80
N GLY A 40 2.96 -2.41 -9.19
CA GLY A 40 3.69 -3.68 -9.30
C GLY A 40 3.98 -4.37 -7.96
N HIS A 41 3.57 -3.78 -6.83
CA HIS A 41 3.70 -4.37 -5.50
C HIS A 41 2.59 -5.34 -5.14
N GLY A 42 1.72 -5.72 -6.07
CA GLY A 42 0.67 -6.71 -5.85
C GLY A 42 -0.53 -6.13 -5.11
N LEU A 43 -1.66 -6.07 -5.80
CA LEU A 43 -2.86 -5.36 -5.34
C LEU A 43 -3.37 -5.88 -4.00
N LEU A 44 -3.75 -7.17 -3.92
CA LEU A 44 -4.42 -7.73 -2.74
C LEU A 44 -3.57 -7.62 -1.47
N ARG A 45 -2.28 -7.94 -1.55
CA ARG A 45 -1.36 -7.86 -0.39
C ARG A 45 -1.10 -6.42 0.05
N SER A 46 -1.06 -5.48 -0.91
CA SER A 46 -0.90 -4.06 -0.62
C SER A 46 -2.16 -3.47 0.01
N CYS A 47 -3.35 -3.79 -0.53
CA CYS A 47 -4.63 -3.39 0.07
C CYS A 47 -4.81 -3.93 1.48
N ALA A 48 -4.46 -5.21 1.72
CA ALA A 48 -4.50 -5.79 3.06
C ALA A 48 -3.53 -5.12 4.05
N ALA A 49 -2.36 -4.67 3.58
CA ALA A 49 -1.43 -3.91 4.41
C ALA A 49 -1.87 -2.46 4.65
N LEU A 50 -2.66 -1.90 3.73
CA LEU A 50 -3.16 -0.52 3.77
C LEU A 50 -4.62 -0.42 4.25
N SER A 51 -5.16 -1.47 4.88
CA SER A 51 -6.57 -1.53 5.31
C SER A 51 -6.97 -0.48 6.34
N GLY A 52 -6.00 0.18 6.97
CA GLY A 52 -6.24 1.31 7.89
C GLY A 52 -6.46 2.65 7.20
N ALA A 53 -6.41 2.72 5.86
CA ALA A 53 -6.75 3.91 5.10
C ALA A 53 -8.27 4.13 5.08
N ASP A 54 -8.71 5.37 4.91
CA ASP A 54 -10.14 5.72 4.89
C ASP A 54 -10.82 5.33 3.56
N GLY A 55 -10.05 4.89 2.57
CA GLY A 55 -10.53 4.38 1.31
C GLY A 55 -9.39 4.07 0.34
N PHE A 56 -9.74 3.52 -0.81
CA PHE A 56 -8.81 3.23 -1.90
C PHE A 56 -9.13 4.09 -3.12
N ALA A 57 -8.09 4.59 -3.78
CA ALA A 57 -8.19 5.22 -5.08
C ALA A 57 -7.52 4.32 -6.13
N VAL A 58 -8.22 4.05 -7.23
CA VAL A 58 -7.79 3.14 -8.29
C VAL A 58 -7.80 3.84 -9.64
N LEU A 59 -6.90 3.42 -10.53
CA LEU A 59 -6.83 3.77 -11.95
C LEU A 59 -6.23 2.59 -12.73
#